data_AF-A0A4R5B359-F1
#
_entry.id   AF-A0A4R5B359-F1
#
_cell.length_a   1.000
_cell.length_b   1.000
_cell.length_c   1.000
_cell.angle_alpha   90.00
_cell.angle_beta   90.00
_cell.angle_gamma   90.00
#
_symmetry.space_group_name_H-M   'P 1'
#
loop_
_entity.id
_entity.type
_entity.pdbx_description
1 polymer ?
#
loop_
_entity_poly.entity_id
_entity_poly.type
_entity_poly.pdbx_seq_one_letter_code
_entity_poly.pdbx_strand_id
1 'polypeptide(L)'
;MKNIIYILFLLFSLSIIGQTENIKKDFRVDLLTIEKNTRDTLIGTFTEIYSGSKRIEAKCCTDFDGIDIFYINPKDIVDNRIYMKFYGRKCKPYKKKFIIRGDLKTTIYLKYGKTKYNNKIQDFEMMFKKLNIEHDNFRCGTVN
;
A
#
# COMPACT_ATOMS: atom_id res chain seq x y z
N MET A 1 -16.11 34.64 -40.00
CA MET A 1 -16.45 34.77 -38.56
C MET A 1 -17.25 33.58 -38.03
N LYS A 2 -18.40 33.20 -38.63
CA LYS A 2 -19.19 32.02 -38.19
C LYS A 2 -18.37 30.72 -38.04
N ASN A 3 -17.50 30.39 -39.00
CA ASN A 3 -16.72 29.16 -38.96
C ASN A 3 -15.62 29.17 -37.88
N ILE A 4 -15.08 30.34 -37.54
CA ILE A 4 -14.06 30.50 -36.49
C ILE A 4 -14.70 30.27 -35.11
N ILE A 5 -15.93 30.75 -34.90
CA ILE A 5 -16.69 30.53 -33.67
C ILE A 5 -16.95 29.03 -33.47
N TYR A 6 -17.29 28.29 -34.54
CA TYR A 6 -17.48 26.84 -34.48
C TYR A 6 -16.19 26.09 -34.11
N ILE A 7 -15.05 26.48 -34.67
CA ILE A 7 -13.75 25.87 -34.35
C ILE A 7 -13.37 26.12 -32.88
N LEU A 8 -13.60 27.34 -32.37
CA LEU A 8 -13.39 27.67 -30.96
C LEU A 8 -14.30 26.86 -30.02
N PHE A 9 -15.57 26.68 -30.38
CA PHE A 9 -16.51 25.87 -29.61
C PHE A 9 -16.13 24.38 -29.60
N LEU A 10 -15.58 23.89 -30.71
CA LEU A 10 -15.11 22.51 -30.84
C LEU A 10 -13.84 22.26 -30.02
N LEU A 11 -12.90 23.20 -30.02
CA LEU A 11 -11.69 23.14 -29.19
C LEU A 11 -12.02 23.24 -27.69
N PHE A 12 -13.00 24.06 -27.32
CA PHE A 12 -13.44 24.21 -25.93
C PHE A 12 -14.22 22.99 -25.41
N SER A 13 -14.96 22.29 -26.28
CA SER A 13 -15.63 21.04 -25.89
C SER A 13 -14.64 19.88 -25.76
N LEU A 14 -13.62 19.81 -26.62
CA LEU A 14 -12.52 18.83 -26.49
C LEU A 14 -11.69 19.03 -25.21
N SER A 15 -11.48 20.28 -24.77
CA SER A 15 -10.76 20.54 -23.51
C SER A 15 -11.56 20.13 -22.27
N ILE A 16 -12.89 20.28 -22.28
CA ILE A 16 -13.77 19.82 -21.18
C ILE A 16 -13.79 18.28 -21.08
N ILE A 17 -13.80 17.59 -22.23
CA ILE A 17 -13.73 16.12 -22.27
C ILE A 17 -12.35 15.63 -21.80
N GLY A 18 -11.26 16.33 -22.14
CA GLY A 18 -9.91 16.02 -21.66
C GLY A 18 -9.71 16.29 -20.16
N GLN A 19 -10.40 17.28 -19.58
CA GLN A 19 -10.33 17.59 -18.15
C GLN A 19 -11.24 16.71 -17.28
N THR A 20 -12.16 15.96 -17.89
CA THR A 20 -13.02 14.98 -17.21
C THR A 20 -12.45 13.56 -17.26
N GLU A 21 -11.12 13.42 -17.37
CA GLU A 21 -10.47 12.24 -16.82
C GLU A 21 -10.86 12.16 -15.34
N ASN A 22 -11.82 11.29 -15.03
CA ASN A 22 -12.14 10.84 -13.69
C ASN A 22 -10.83 10.30 -13.10
N ILE A 23 -10.03 11.16 -12.48
CA ILE A 23 -8.89 10.77 -11.66
C ILE A 23 -9.51 9.96 -10.54
N LYS A 24 -9.57 8.64 -10.73
CA LYS A 24 -10.01 7.72 -9.68
C LYS A 24 -9.09 7.98 -8.51
N LYS A 25 -9.67 8.50 -7.44
CA LYS A 25 -8.98 8.69 -6.16
C LYS A 25 -8.29 7.38 -5.79
N ASP A 26 -7.08 7.48 -5.25
CA ASP A 26 -6.37 6.31 -4.74
C ASP A 26 -7.23 5.57 -3.71
N PHE A 27 -7.15 4.24 -3.74
CA PHE A 27 -7.89 3.41 -2.81
C PHE A 27 -7.19 3.39 -1.46
N ARG A 28 -7.88 3.84 -0.42
CA ARG A 28 -7.37 3.78 0.95
C ARG A 28 -7.45 2.35 1.47
N VAL A 29 -6.36 1.87 2.05
CA VAL A 29 -6.30 0.59 2.76
C VAL A 29 -6.05 0.85 4.24
N ASP A 30 -6.97 0.38 5.08
CA ASP A 30 -6.80 0.32 6.54
C ASP A 30 -6.53 -1.15 6.93
N LEU A 31 -5.29 -1.44 7.31
CA LEU A 31 -4.83 -2.77 7.67
C LEU A 31 -4.63 -2.87 9.19
N LEU A 32 -5.17 -3.93 9.80
CA LEU A 32 -4.83 -4.34 11.17
C LEU A 32 -4.16 -5.71 11.15
N THR A 33 -2.99 -5.86 11.76
CA THR A 33 -2.25 -7.13 11.80
C THR A 33 -2.20 -7.69 13.22
N ILE A 34 -2.58 -8.96 13.38
CA ILE A 34 -2.76 -9.64 14.67
C ILE A 34 -2.08 -11.01 14.64
N GLU A 35 -1.51 -11.46 15.76
CA GLU A 35 -1.08 -12.86 15.91
C GLU A 35 -2.29 -13.78 16.13
N LYS A 36 -2.35 -14.86 15.36
CA LYS A 36 -3.53 -15.71 15.24
C LYS A 36 -3.97 -16.35 16.56
N ASN A 37 -3.02 -16.74 17.41
CA ASN A 37 -3.28 -17.48 18.64
C ASN A 37 -3.35 -16.54 19.85
N THR A 38 -2.36 -15.67 20.06
CA THR A 38 -2.32 -14.76 21.22
C THR A 38 -3.29 -13.60 21.08
N ARG A 39 -3.68 -13.26 19.84
CA ARG A 39 -4.52 -12.10 19.50
C ARG A 39 -3.86 -10.75 19.75
N ASP A 40 -2.55 -10.73 20.02
CA ASP A 40 -1.79 -9.50 20.14
C ASP A 40 -1.65 -8.80 18.79
N THR A 41 -1.66 -7.47 18.81
CA THR A 41 -1.33 -6.66 17.64
C THR A 41 0.15 -6.83 17.28
N LEU A 42 0.44 -6.85 15.98
CA LEU A 42 1.78 -7.07 15.48
C LEU A 42 2.40 -5.77 14.98
N ILE A 43 3.32 -5.23 15.78
CA ILE A 43 4.11 -4.03 15.49
C ILE A 43 5.22 -4.34 14.48
N GLY A 44 5.48 -3.43 13.55
CA GLY A 44 6.60 -3.53 12.62
C GLY A 44 6.36 -4.53 11.48
N THR A 45 5.11 -4.83 11.13
CA THR A 45 4.79 -5.74 10.03
C THR A 45 5.06 -5.06 8.70
N PHE A 46 5.91 -5.66 7.87
CA PHE A 46 6.15 -5.20 6.50
C PHE A 46 5.12 -5.80 5.54
N THR A 47 4.77 -5.04 4.52
CA THR A 47 3.82 -5.45 3.48
C THR A 47 4.41 -5.26 2.09
N GLU A 48 4.34 -6.29 1.25
CA GLU A 48 4.53 -6.15 -0.20
C GLU A 48 3.19 -6.29 -0.91
N ILE A 49 2.94 -5.46 -1.91
CA ILE A 49 1.70 -5.43 -2.68
C ILE A 49 2.03 -5.72 -4.14
N TYR A 50 1.30 -6.67 -4.71
CA TYR A 50 1.46 -7.12 -6.08
C TYR A 50 0.14 -7.01 -6.83
N SER A 51 0.24 -6.67 -8.10
CA SER A 51 -0.86 -6.65 -9.08
C SER A 51 -0.41 -7.51 -10.27
N GLY A 52 -1.09 -8.64 -10.48
CA GLY A 52 -0.58 -9.69 -11.37
C GLY A 52 0.80 -10.20 -10.91
N SER A 53 1.80 -10.13 -11.80
CA SER A 53 3.21 -10.47 -11.51
C SER A 53 4.06 -9.27 -11.07
N LYS A 54 3.56 -8.03 -11.22
CA LYS A 54 4.29 -6.81 -10.88
C LYS A 54 4.14 -6.52 -9.39
N ARG A 55 5.25 -6.25 -8.70
CA ARG A 55 5.23 -5.62 -7.38
C ARG A 55 4.93 -4.13 -7.59
N ILE A 56 3.83 -3.66 -7.02
CA ILE A 56 3.42 -2.26 -7.15
C ILE A 56 3.92 -1.42 -5.97
N GLU A 57 4.06 -2.04 -4.80
CA GLU A 57 4.54 -1.34 -3.61
C GLU A 57 5.18 -2.33 -2.63
N ALA A 58 6.14 -1.85 -1.84
CA ALA A 58 6.62 -2.51 -0.64
C ALA A 58 6.78 -1.44 0.43
N LYS A 59 6.29 -1.70 1.63
CA LYS A 59 6.29 -0.69 2.69
C LYS A 59 6.55 -1.24 4.08
N CYS A 60 7.14 -0.37 4.89
CA CYS A 60 7.19 -0.46 6.34
C CYS A 60 6.19 0.58 6.88
N CYS A 61 5.55 0.38 7.99
CA CYS A 61 5.21 -0.87 8.65
C CYS A 61 4.05 -0.55 9.58
N THR A 62 3.42 -1.59 10.13
CA THR A 62 2.41 -1.36 11.15
C THR A 62 2.99 -0.64 12.38
N ASP A 63 2.20 0.29 12.91
CA ASP A 63 2.51 1.08 14.11
C ASP A 63 2.42 0.25 15.40
N PHE A 64 2.44 0.93 16.55
CA PHE A 64 2.36 0.31 17.88
C PHE A 64 1.03 -0.41 18.14
N ASP A 65 -0.03 -0.06 17.42
CA ASP A 65 -1.35 -0.69 17.49
C ASP A 65 -1.52 -1.79 16.43
N GLY A 66 -0.46 -2.10 15.67
CA GLY A 66 -0.51 -3.08 14.59
C GLY A 66 -1.30 -2.58 13.38
N ILE A 67 -1.53 -1.27 13.28
CA ILE A 67 -2.30 -0.62 12.22
C ILE A 67 -1.34 -0.09 11.15
N ASP A 68 -1.73 -0.23 9.88
CA ASP A 68 -1.07 0.41 8.76
C ASP A 68 -2.11 1.00 7.81
N ILE A 69 -1.93 2.27 7.41
CA ILE A 69 -2.82 2.99 6.49
C ILE A 69 -2.02 3.41 5.26
N PHE A 70 -2.52 3.10 4.08
CA PHE A 70 -1.89 3.48 2.81
C PHE A 70 -2.88 3.64 1.66
N TYR A 71 -2.37 4.08 0.52
CA TYR A 71 -3.14 4.39 -0.67
C TYR A 71 -2.57 3.62 -1.86
N ILE A 72 -3.43 2.96 -2.62
CA ILE A 72 -3.04 2.24 -3.83
C ILE A 72 -3.60 2.98 -5.04
N ASN A 73 -2.71 3.30 -6.00
CA ASN A 73 -3.13 3.89 -7.26
C ASN A 73 -3.94 2.87 -8.10
N PRO A 74 -5.20 3.18 -8.46
CA PRO A 74 -6.03 2.27 -9.25
C PRO A 74 -5.44 1.96 -10.63
N LYS A 75 -4.57 2.81 -11.18
CA LYS A 75 -3.90 2.60 -12.48
C LYS A 75 -2.89 1.44 -12.42
N ASP A 76 -2.36 1.11 -11.24
CA ASP A 76 -1.43 -0.01 -11.06
C ASP A 76 -2.13 -1.36 -10.84
N ILE A 77 -3.47 -1.36 -10.69
CA ILE A 77 -4.25 -2.56 -10.41
C ILE A 77 -4.77 -3.20 -11.70
N VAL A 78 -4.38 -4.45 -11.93
CA VAL A 78 -4.84 -5.29 -13.05
C VAL A 78 -5.97 -6.18 -12.55
N ASP A 79 -7.04 -6.28 -13.33
CA ASP A 79 -8.22 -7.12 -13.05
C ASP A 79 -8.85 -6.89 -11.66
N ASN A 80 -8.74 -5.67 -11.12
CA ASN A 80 -9.25 -5.33 -9.78
C ASN A 80 -8.71 -6.26 -8.68
N ARG A 81 -7.51 -6.81 -8.85
CA ARG A 81 -6.94 -7.83 -7.96
C ARG A 81 -5.56 -7.44 -7.51
N ILE A 82 -5.33 -7.62 -6.21
CA ILE A 82 -4.01 -7.50 -5.61
C ILE A 82 -3.69 -8.70 -4.74
N TYR A 83 -2.41 -8.93 -4.53
CA TYR A 83 -1.89 -9.87 -3.54
C TYR A 83 -0.99 -9.13 -2.59
N MET A 84 -1.26 -9.26 -1.30
CA MET A 84 -0.39 -8.74 -0.26
C MET A 84 0.40 -9.88 0.37
N LYS A 85 1.69 -9.67 0.59
CA LYS A 85 2.55 -10.52 1.40
C LYS A 85 2.91 -9.77 2.68
N PHE A 86 2.74 -10.43 3.82
CA PHE A 86 2.95 -9.85 5.14
C PHE A 86 4.11 -10.54 5.85
N TYR A 87 4.95 -9.74 6.49
CA TYR A 87 6.11 -10.20 7.25
C TYR A 87 6.07 -9.59 8.65
N GLY A 88 5.39 -10.29 9.57
CA GLY A 88 5.37 -9.95 10.98
C GLY A 88 6.57 -10.55 11.72
N ARG A 89 6.97 -9.91 12.81
CA ARG A 89 8.02 -10.41 13.71
C ARG A 89 7.65 -11.79 14.23
N LYS A 90 8.60 -12.73 14.17
CA LYS A 90 8.46 -14.15 14.59
C LYS A 90 7.34 -14.91 13.85
N CYS A 91 6.72 -14.30 12.84
CA CYS A 91 5.62 -14.87 12.08
C CYS A 91 6.11 -15.51 10.78
N LYS A 92 5.46 -16.60 10.37
CA LYS A 92 5.67 -17.14 9.03
C LYS A 92 5.14 -16.12 8.01
N PRO A 93 5.85 -15.87 6.90
CA PRO A 93 5.34 -15.04 5.82
C PRO A 93 3.96 -15.54 5.36
N TYR A 94 3.04 -14.61 5.17
CA TYR A 94 1.66 -14.92 4.79
C TYR A 94 1.28 -14.15 3.53
N LYS A 95 0.57 -14.79 2.60
CA LYS A 95 0.09 -14.17 1.37
C LYS A 95 -1.43 -14.24 1.33
N LYS A 96 -2.08 -13.12 1.00
CA LYS A 96 -3.54 -13.06 0.82
C LYS A 96 -3.89 -12.29 -0.44
N LYS A 97 -4.91 -12.78 -1.15
CA LYS A 97 -5.49 -12.14 -2.34
C LYS A 97 -6.66 -11.26 -1.91
N PHE A 98 -6.80 -10.10 -2.53
CA PHE A 98 -7.94 -9.20 -2.38
C PHE A 98 -8.49 -8.83 -3.75
N ILE A 99 -9.82 -8.66 -3.79
CA ILE A 99 -10.50 -8.00 -4.91
C ILE A 99 -10.78 -6.58 -4.44
N ILE A 100 -10.20 -5.59 -5.13
CA ILE A 100 -10.33 -4.17 -4.79
C ILE A 100 -11.21 -3.47 -5.82
N ARG A 101 -12.27 -2.83 -5.35
CA ARG A 101 -13.17 -1.98 -6.14
C ARG A 101 -13.28 -0.55 -5.58
N GLY A 102 -12.55 -0.27 -4.50
CA GLY A 102 -12.65 0.92 -3.66
C GLY A 102 -11.76 0.75 -2.42
N ASP A 103 -12.00 1.57 -1.41
CA ASP A 103 -11.30 1.49 -0.13
C ASP A 103 -11.45 0.09 0.52
N LEU A 104 -10.40 -0.35 1.21
CA LEU A 104 -10.30 -1.67 1.83
C LEU A 104 -9.96 -1.54 3.31
N LYS A 105 -10.86 -1.99 4.18
CA LYS A 105 -10.56 -2.21 5.60
C LYS A 105 -10.44 -3.70 5.88
N THR A 106 -9.31 -4.16 6.40
CA THR A 106 -9.09 -5.60 6.63
C THR A 106 -8.21 -5.89 7.85
N THR A 107 -8.48 -7.03 8.48
CA THR A 107 -7.62 -7.62 9.50
C THR A 107 -6.88 -8.84 8.94
N ILE A 108 -5.60 -8.99 9.30
CA ILE A 108 -4.74 -10.10 8.91
C ILE A 108 -4.23 -10.81 10.14
N TYR A 109 -4.43 -12.13 10.15
CA TYR A 109 -3.96 -13.00 11.24
C TYR A 109 -2.71 -13.74 10.80
N LEU A 110 -1.58 -13.42 11.42
CA LEU A 110 -0.30 -14.09 11.18
C LEU A 110 -0.06 -15.14 12.26
N LYS A 111 0.56 -16.26 11.87
CA LYS A 111 0.89 -17.33 12.82
C LYS A 111 2.40 -17.31 13.09
N TYR A 112 2.78 -17.43 14.35
CA TYR A 112 4.19 -17.65 14.70
C TYR A 112 4.79 -18.87 13.98
N GLY A 113 6.09 -18.77 13.71
CA GLY A 113 6.89 -19.88 13.21
C GLY A 113 8.19 -19.43 12.53
N LYS A 114 8.83 -20.38 11.83
CA LYS A 114 10.16 -20.18 11.25
C LYS A 114 10.20 -18.96 10.31
N THR A 115 10.97 -17.95 10.71
CA THR A 115 11.19 -16.73 9.95
C THR A 115 12.61 -16.19 10.20
N LYS A 116 13.10 -15.37 9.27
CA LYS A 116 14.34 -14.61 9.45
C LYS A 116 14.11 -13.31 10.23
N TYR A 117 12.86 -12.83 10.30
CA TYR A 117 12.50 -11.58 10.96
C TYR A 117 12.00 -11.87 12.37
N ASN A 118 12.89 -11.86 13.37
CA ASN A 118 12.54 -12.28 14.73
C ASN A 118 12.43 -11.10 15.68
N ASN A 119 13.54 -10.46 16.03
CA ASN A 119 13.55 -9.46 17.10
C ASN A 119 14.67 -8.42 16.99
N LYS A 120 15.81 -8.78 16.39
CA LYS A 120 16.98 -7.89 16.44
C LYS A 120 16.76 -6.68 15.54
N ILE A 121 17.28 -5.52 15.93
CA ILE A 121 17.32 -4.33 15.06
C ILE A 121 17.93 -4.69 13.69
N GLN A 122 18.96 -5.55 13.68
CA GLN A 122 19.54 -6.11 12.46
C GLN A 122 18.54 -6.86 11.57
N ASP A 123 17.56 -7.57 12.15
CA ASP A 123 16.53 -8.27 11.40
C ASP A 123 15.57 -7.26 10.72
N PHE A 124 15.34 -6.12 11.36
CA PHE A 124 14.53 -5.02 10.83
C PHE A 124 15.23 -4.34 9.64
N GLU A 125 16.49 -3.95 9.82
CA GLU A 125 17.35 -3.40 8.76
C GLU A 125 17.51 -4.37 7.58
N MET A 126 17.62 -5.67 7.86
CA MET A 126 17.62 -6.71 6.83
C MET A 126 16.32 -6.69 6.03
N MET A 127 15.16 -6.45 6.65
CA MET A 127 13.88 -6.39 5.94
C MET A 127 13.77 -5.16 5.03
N PHE A 128 14.23 -3.98 5.47
CA PHE A 128 14.33 -2.80 4.60
C PHE A 128 15.16 -3.09 3.35
N LYS A 129 16.37 -3.65 3.53
CA LYS A 129 17.26 -4.02 2.42
C LYS A 129 16.65 -5.09 1.52
N LYS A 130 16.09 -6.15 2.11
CA LYS A 130 15.49 -7.26 1.37
C LYS A 130 14.31 -6.81 0.51
N LEU A 131 13.50 -5.88 1.03
CA LEU A 131 12.32 -5.39 0.34
C LEU A 131 12.61 -4.18 -0.55
N ASN A 132 13.83 -3.61 -0.46
CA ASN A 132 14.23 -2.38 -1.12
C ASN A 132 13.27 -1.22 -0.78
N ILE A 133 13.06 -1.01 0.52
CA ILE A 133 12.27 0.07 1.09
C ILE A 133 13.25 1.14 1.55
N GLU A 134 12.99 2.40 1.22
CA GLU A 134 13.76 3.53 1.73
C GLU A 134 13.34 3.85 3.17
N HIS A 135 14.27 4.31 3.99
CA HIS A 135 13.92 4.81 5.31
C HIS A 135 13.29 6.19 5.17
N ASP A 136 12.12 6.36 5.76
CA ASP A 136 11.57 7.70 5.93
C ASP A 136 12.51 8.49 6.86
N ASN A 137 13.14 9.53 6.31
CA ASN A 137 14.00 10.43 7.07
C ASN A 137 13.13 11.34 7.97
N PHE A 138 12.63 10.81 9.07
CA PHE A 138 12.00 11.63 10.10
C PHE A 138 13.08 12.43 10.85
N ARG A 139 13.18 13.73 10.56
CA ARG A 139 13.92 14.66 11.39
C ARG A 139 13.11 14.94 12.66
N CYS A 140 13.33 14.16 13.70
CA CYS A 140 12.77 14.45 15.02
C CYS A 140 13.45 15.71 15.59
N GLY A 141 12.69 16.80 15.73
CA GLY A 141 12.95 17.88 16.68
C GLY A 141 14.30 18.60 16.58
N THR A 142 14.57 19.30 15.47
CA THR A 142 15.34 20.55 15.59
C THR A 142 14.34 21.66 15.94
N VAL A 143 14.12 21.85 17.24
CA VAL A 143 13.57 23.11 17.74
C VAL A 143 14.72 24.11 17.61
N ASN A 144 14.58 25.07 16.70
CA ASN A 144 15.45 26.25 16.65
C ASN A 144 15.18 27.15 17.85
#